data_AF-A0A9D6J7P1-F1
#
_entry.id   AF-A0A9D6J7P1-F1
#
_cell.length_a   1.000
_cell.length_b   1.000
_cell.length_c   1.000
_cell.angle_alpha   90.00
_cell.angle_beta   90.00
_cell.angle_gamma   90.00
#
_symmetry.space_group_name_H-M   'P 1'
#
loop_
_entity.id
_entity.type
_entity.pdbx_description
1 polymer ?
#
loop_
_entity_poly.entity_id
_entity_poly.type
_entity_poly.pdbx_seq_one_letter_code
_entity_poly.pdbx_strand_id
1 'polypeptide(L)'
;EEDIKKTFSFLKEVNPYYAGLGVYNPFPRTALFDQGVQLGLLDPFPSIDHFLKTNPKDLFFKDPNQRVQMISPEKFKKLTEEAMEFFHNHNTNPFNMIRRGLARRRVYFQDPSLLWRDLSKAAGILGFSINH
;
A
#
# COMPACT_ATOMS: atom_id res chain seq x y z
N GLU A 1 -15.76 6.91 -2.70
CA GLU A 1 -14.82 7.42 -3.74
C GLU A 1 -14.22 8.78 -3.37
N GLU A 2 -15.04 9.73 -2.91
CA GLU A 2 -14.58 11.07 -2.55
C GLU A 2 -13.44 11.08 -1.52
N ASP A 3 -13.52 10.23 -0.49
CA ASP A 3 -12.47 10.14 0.54
C ASP A 3 -11.13 9.65 -0.01
N ILE A 4 -11.14 8.75 -1.00
CA ILE A 4 -9.92 8.31 -1.70
C ILE A 4 -9.30 9.50 -2.43
N LYS A 5 -10.12 10.31 -3.12
CA LYS A 5 -9.64 11.52 -3.81
C LYS A 5 -9.13 12.58 -2.84
N LYS A 6 -9.78 12.75 -1.69
CA LYS A 6 -9.32 13.64 -0.61
C LYS A 6 -7.93 13.23 -0.09
N THR A 7 -7.63 11.94 -0.06
CA THR A 7 -6.29 11.43 0.30
C THR A 7 -5.21 11.94 -0.65
N PHE A 8 -5.51 12.10 -1.95
CA PHE A 8 -4.55 12.66 -2.92
C PHE A 8 -4.28 14.15 -2.67
N SER A 9 -5.34 14.92 -2.41
CA SER A 9 -5.22 16.33 -2.05
C SER A 9 -4.40 16.50 -0.78
N PHE A 10 -4.66 15.67 0.23
CA PHE A 10 -3.94 15.70 1.49
C PHE A 10 -2.45 15.35 1.33
N LEU A 11 -2.11 14.38 0.48
CA LEU A 11 -0.70 14.07 0.17
C LEU A 11 0.03 15.28 -0.43
N LYS A 12 -0.63 16.00 -1.36
CA LYS A 12 -0.07 17.21 -1.97
C LYS A 12 0.13 18.33 -0.95
N GLU A 13 -0.84 18.50 -0.04
CA GLU A 13 -0.81 19.53 0.99
C GLU A 13 0.33 19.30 2.00
N VAL A 14 0.43 18.09 2.56
CA VAL A 14 1.47 17.76 3.55
C VAL A 14 2.85 17.64 2.89
N ASN A 15 2.89 17.19 1.64
CA ASN A 15 4.11 17.01 0.85
C ASN A 15 5.27 16.33 1.63
N PRO A 16 5.04 15.13 2.19
CA PRO A 16 6.04 14.43 2.99
C PRO A 16 7.20 13.94 2.11
N TYR A 17 8.37 13.69 2.68
CA TYR A 17 9.51 13.13 1.94
C TYR A 17 9.25 11.68 1.47
N TYR A 18 8.30 10.98 2.08
CA TYR A 18 7.85 9.64 1.70
C TYR A 18 6.44 9.42 2.24
N ALA A 19 5.59 8.74 1.49
CA ALA A 19 4.28 8.33 1.93
C ALA A 19 4.01 6.86 1.59
N GLY A 20 3.50 6.11 2.58
CA GLY A 20 3.01 4.76 2.37
C GLY A 20 1.51 4.76 2.12
N LEU A 21 1.07 3.91 1.19
CA LEU A 21 -0.35 3.62 0.96
C LEU A 21 -0.55 2.11 1.05
N GLY A 22 -1.65 1.70 1.67
CA GLY A 22 -2.07 0.30 1.71
C GLY A 22 -3.57 0.22 1.54
N VAL A 23 -4.02 -0.84 0.86
CA VAL A 23 -5.43 -1.24 0.91
C VAL A 23 -5.67 -1.87 2.28
N TYR A 24 -6.80 -1.55 2.91
CA TYR A 24 -7.10 -2.12 4.21
C TYR A 24 -7.19 -3.65 4.10
N ASN A 25 -6.74 -4.32 5.15
CA ASN A 25 -6.95 -5.74 5.36
C ASN A 25 -7.74 -5.91 6.66
N PRO A 26 -8.93 -6.54 6.61
CA PRO A 26 -9.71 -6.77 7.82
C PRO A 26 -9.06 -7.91 8.60
N PHE A 27 -8.25 -7.55 9.60
CA PHE A 27 -7.59 -8.54 10.45
C PHE A 27 -8.56 -9.06 11.53
N PRO A 28 -8.59 -10.37 11.80
CA PRO A 28 -9.42 -10.93 12.87
C PRO A 28 -9.23 -10.22 14.20
N ARG A 29 -10.31 -10.07 14.98
CA ARG A 29 -10.36 -9.35 16.27
C ARG A 29 -10.17 -7.84 16.17
N THR A 30 -10.52 -7.25 15.04
CA THR A 30 -10.60 -5.79 14.86
C THR A 30 -12.02 -5.37 14.57
N ALA A 31 -12.40 -4.16 14.95
CA ALA A 31 -13.73 -3.62 14.65
C ALA A 31 -14.04 -3.63 13.14
N LEU A 32 -13.02 -3.44 12.30
CA LEU A 32 -13.16 -3.50 10.84
C LEU A 32 -13.51 -4.90 10.35
N PHE A 33 -12.98 -5.94 10.98
CA PHE A 33 -13.34 -7.32 10.67
C PHE A 33 -14.77 -7.62 11.08
N ASP A 34 -15.17 -7.24 12.29
CA ASP A 34 -16.54 -7.45 12.78
C ASP A 34 -17.56 -6.74 11.89
N GLN A 35 -17.24 -5.52 11.45
CA GLN A 35 -18.02 -4.78 10.46
C GLN A 35 -18.06 -5.52 9.11
N GLY A 36 -16.93 -6.02 8.61
CA GLY A 36 -16.89 -6.78 7.36
C GLY A 36 -17.74 -8.06 7.40
N VAL A 37 -17.81 -8.74 8.55
CA VAL A 37 -18.71 -9.88 8.77
C VAL A 37 -20.17 -9.44 8.78
N GLN A 38 -20.52 -8.36 9.50
CA GLN A 38 -21.88 -7.81 9.55
C GLN A 38 -22.38 -7.34 8.18
N LEU A 39 -21.48 -6.75 7.39
CA LEU A 39 -21.71 -6.34 6.01
C LEU A 39 -21.72 -7.53 5.03
N GLY A 40 -21.52 -8.75 5.51
CA GLY A 40 -21.55 -9.96 4.68
C GLY A 40 -20.39 -10.08 3.70
N LEU A 41 -19.37 -9.22 3.80
CA LEU A 41 -18.16 -9.23 2.97
C LEU A 41 -17.19 -10.34 3.40
N LEU A 42 -17.18 -10.64 4.69
CA LEU A 42 -16.25 -11.59 5.30
C LEU A 42 -16.94 -12.86 5.82
N ASP A 43 -16.25 -13.98 5.68
CA ASP A 43 -16.55 -15.22 6.37
C ASP A 43 -15.58 -15.37 7.56
N PRO A 44 -16.07 -15.36 8.82
CA PRO A 44 -15.21 -15.55 9.98
C PRO A 44 -14.66 -16.98 10.10
N PHE A 45 -15.28 -17.95 9.43
CA PHE A 45 -14.91 -19.37 9.52
C PHE A 45 -14.82 -19.98 8.10
N PRO A 46 -13.86 -19.52 7.27
CA PRO A 46 -13.74 -20.00 5.90
C PRO A 46 -13.47 -21.51 5.88
N SER A 47 -14.05 -22.19 4.88
CA SER A 47 -13.87 -23.63 4.72
C SER A 47 -12.42 -24.00 4.39
N ILE A 48 -12.05 -25.26 4.64
CA ILE A 48 -10.72 -25.77 4.26
C ILE A 48 -10.47 -25.68 2.74
N ASP A 49 -11.50 -25.91 1.93
CA ASP A 49 -11.39 -25.80 0.47
C ASP A 49 -11.11 -24.35 0.04
N HIS A 50 -11.78 -23.38 0.67
CA HIS A 50 -11.51 -21.96 0.46
C HIS A 50 -10.09 -21.59 0.89
N PHE A 51 -9.65 -22.05 2.07
CA PHE A 51 -8.29 -21.82 2.56
C PHE A 51 -7.21 -22.31 1.59
N LEU A 52 -7.39 -23.48 0.98
CA LEU A 52 -6.40 -24.06 0.06
C LEU A 52 -6.35 -23.37 -1.31
N LYS A 53 -7.40 -22.66 -1.71
CA LYS A 53 -7.53 -22.03 -3.04
C LYS A 53 -7.36 -20.50 -3.02
N THR A 54 -7.45 -19.89 -1.84
CA THR A 54 -7.42 -18.43 -1.70
C THR A 54 -6.03 -17.93 -1.28
N ASN A 55 -5.65 -16.74 -1.76
CA ASN A 55 -4.45 -16.08 -1.27
C ASN A 55 -4.57 -15.83 0.24
N PRO A 56 -3.54 -16.10 1.07
CA PRO A 56 -3.62 -15.88 2.52
C PRO A 56 -4.08 -14.47 2.93
N LYS A 57 -3.81 -13.44 2.12
CA LYS A 57 -4.24 -12.05 2.38
C LYS A 57 -5.75 -11.84 2.23
N ASP A 58 -6.41 -12.74 1.49
CA ASP A 58 -7.81 -12.64 1.11
C ASP A 58 -8.67 -13.71 1.76
N LEU A 59 -8.08 -14.54 2.63
CA LEU A 59 -8.68 -15.74 3.23
C LEU A 59 -10.08 -15.52 3.83
N PHE A 60 -10.32 -14.36 4.40
CA PHE A 60 -11.58 -14.07 5.07
C PHE A 60 -12.62 -13.41 4.15
N PHE A 61 -12.25 -13.00 2.94
CA PHE A 61 -13.22 -12.46 1.99
C PHE A 61 -14.02 -13.59 1.36
N LYS A 62 -15.35 -13.47 1.38
CA LYS A 62 -16.22 -14.41 0.67
C LYS A 62 -15.97 -14.39 -0.83
N ASP A 63 -15.78 -13.17 -1.36
CA ASP A 63 -15.31 -12.92 -2.73
C ASP A 63 -14.12 -11.95 -2.66
N PRO A 64 -12.89 -12.39 -2.98
CA PRO A 64 -11.70 -11.54 -3.01
C PRO A 64 -11.80 -10.32 -3.93
N ASN A 65 -12.69 -10.33 -4.91
CA ASN A 65 -12.94 -9.19 -5.81
C ASN A 65 -13.87 -8.14 -5.18
N GLN A 66 -14.77 -8.56 -4.28
CA GLN A 66 -15.72 -7.68 -3.61
C GLN A 66 -15.22 -7.28 -2.23
N ARG A 67 -14.32 -6.30 -2.18
CA ARG A 67 -13.74 -5.84 -0.90
C ARG A 67 -14.65 -4.88 -0.15
N VAL A 68 -15.32 -3.98 -0.86
CA VAL A 68 -16.17 -2.91 -0.29
C VAL A 68 -17.60 -3.06 -0.78
N GLN A 69 -18.61 -2.66 0.00
CA GLN A 69 -20.01 -2.80 -0.46
C GLN A 69 -20.45 -1.75 -1.49
N MET A 70 -19.96 -0.51 -1.35
CA MET A 70 -20.55 0.66 -2.05
C MET A 70 -19.96 0.93 -3.45
N ILE A 71 -18.93 0.18 -3.85
CA ILE A 71 -18.19 0.41 -5.10
C ILE A 71 -18.07 -0.94 -5.80
N SER A 72 -18.24 -0.97 -7.12
CA SER A 72 -18.03 -2.20 -7.89
C SER A 72 -16.56 -2.66 -7.82
N PRO A 73 -16.28 -3.96 -7.96
CA PRO A 73 -14.91 -4.49 -7.97
C PRO A 73 -14.00 -3.79 -8.97
N GLU A 74 -14.47 -3.56 -10.20
CA GLU A 74 -13.70 -2.93 -11.28
C GLU A 74 -13.37 -1.49 -10.94
N LYS A 75 -14.34 -0.77 -10.39
CA LYS A 75 -14.18 0.62 -10.00
C LYS A 75 -13.24 0.75 -8.80
N PHE A 76 -13.34 -0.15 -7.83
CA PHE A 76 -12.43 -0.21 -6.68
C PHE A 76 -10.99 -0.52 -7.10
N LYS A 77 -10.81 -1.47 -8.01
CA LYS A 77 -9.51 -1.80 -8.60
C LYS A 77 -8.90 -0.59 -9.28
N LYS A 78 -9.65 0.09 -10.15
CA LYS A 78 -9.18 1.29 -10.85
C LYS A 78 -8.75 2.39 -9.88
N LEU A 79 -9.57 2.67 -8.85
CA LEU A 79 -9.24 3.67 -7.83
C LEU A 79 -7.98 3.30 -7.04
N THR A 80 -7.78 2.02 -6.75
CA THR A 80 -6.59 1.52 -6.08
C THR A 80 -5.35 1.69 -6.96
N GLU A 81 -5.43 1.34 -8.24
CA GLU A 81 -4.35 1.52 -9.21
C GLU A 81 -3.97 3.00 -9.35
N GLU A 82 -4.96 3.88 -9.55
CA GLU A 82 -4.77 5.34 -9.59
C GLU A 82 -4.08 5.85 -8.32
N ALA A 83 -4.50 5.38 -7.14
CA ALA A 83 -3.91 5.76 -5.87
C ALA A 83 -2.46 5.28 -5.72
N MET A 84 -2.17 4.04 -6.11
CA MET A 84 -0.83 3.48 -6.05
C MET A 84 0.13 4.21 -6.98
N GLU A 85 -0.31 4.52 -8.20
CA GLU A 85 0.47 5.32 -9.15
C GLU A 85 0.73 6.72 -8.61
N PHE A 86 -0.28 7.37 -8.03
CA PHE A 86 -0.16 8.70 -7.44
C PHE A 86 0.89 8.75 -6.31
N PHE A 87 0.86 7.78 -5.39
CA PHE A 87 1.83 7.67 -4.30
C PHE A 87 3.22 7.26 -4.81
N HIS A 88 3.28 6.41 -5.84
CA HIS A 88 4.54 6.05 -6.48
C HIS A 88 5.23 7.30 -7.06
N ASN A 89 4.51 8.07 -7.86
CA ASN A 89 5.02 9.31 -8.48
C ASN A 89 5.46 10.34 -7.44
N HIS A 90 4.74 10.45 -6.32
CA HIS A 90 5.17 11.29 -5.19
C HIS A 90 6.51 10.84 -4.60
N ASN A 91 6.67 9.53 -4.40
CA ASN A 91 7.84 8.91 -3.77
C ASN A 91 9.07 8.82 -4.70
N THR A 92 8.86 8.78 -6.01
CA THR A 92 9.93 8.74 -7.03
C THR A 92 10.31 10.12 -7.57
N ASN A 93 9.62 11.17 -7.12
CA ASN A 93 10.00 12.54 -7.44
C ASN A 93 11.43 12.83 -6.92
N PRO A 94 12.36 13.32 -7.78
CA PRO A 94 13.75 13.55 -7.39
C PRO A 94 13.91 14.47 -6.17
N PHE A 95 13.08 15.50 -6.06
CA PHE A 95 13.10 16.43 -4.92
C PHE A 95 12.75 15.72 -3.61
N ASN A 96 11.72 14.87 -3.62
CA ASN A 96 11.32 14.09 -2.45
C ASN A 96 12.35 13.01 -2.10
N MET A 97 12.98 12.37 -3.10
CA MET A 97 14.07 11.43 -2.89
C MET A 97 15.28 12.09 -2.21
N ILE A 98 15.68 13.29 -2.64
CA ILE A 98 16.75 14.06 -2.01
C ILE A 98 16.38 14.43 -0.57
N ARG A 99 15.17 14.98 -0.35
CA ARG A 99 14.67 15.30 1.01
C ARG A 99 14.70 14.09 1.92
N ARG A 100 14.28 12.91 1.43
CA ARG A 100 14.32 11.65 2.17
C ARG A 100 15.75 11.24 2.52
N GLY A 101 16.71 11.37 1.59
CA GLY A 101 18.12 11.10 1.84
C GLY A 101 18.70 12.01 2.92
N LEU A 102 18.45 13.32 2.81
CA LEU A 102 18.90 14.32 3.79
C LEU A 102 18.31 14.07 5.19
N ALA A 103 17.03 13.70 5.28
CA ALA A 103 16.39 13.35 6.55
C ALA A 103 17.06 12.15 7.23
N ARG A 104 17.62 11.21 6.46
CA ARG A 104 18.28 10.00 6.96
C ARG A 104 19.80 10.12 7.11
N ARG A 105 20.39 11.30 6.86
CA ARG A 105 21.86 11.49 6.87
C ARG A 105 22.55 10.96 8.13
N ARG A 106 21.95 11.18 9.32
CA ARG A 106 22.52 10.72 10.60
C ARG A 106 22.55 9.19 10.71
N VAL A 107 21.56 8.52 10.14
CA VAL A 107 21.48 7.05 10.11
C VAL A 107 22.57 6.50 9.19
N TYR A 108 22.85 7.15 8.06
CA TYR A 108 23.93 6.75 7.16
C TYR A 108 25.32 6.90 7.78
N PHE A 109 25.52 7.88 8.67
CA PHE A 109 26.78 7.99 9.42
C PHE A 109 26.98 6.85 10.42
N GLN A 110 25.89 6.35 11.01
CA GLN A 110 25.95 5.23 11.96
C GLN A 110 26.06 3.88 11.27
N ASP A 111 25.41 3.73 10.12
CA ASP A 111 25.42 2.51 9.31
C ASP A 111 25.53 2.85 7.81
N PRO A 112 26.76 2.93 7.28
CA PRO A 112 27.01 3.21 5.87
C PRO A 112 26.44 2.15 4.91
N SER A 113 26.19 0.92 5.37
CA SER A 113 25.62 -0.14 4.53
C SER A 113 24.19 0.19 4.09
N LEU A 114 23.44 0.94 4.93
CA LEU A 114 22.11 1.42 4.62
C LEU A 114 22.09 2.39 3.45
N LEU A 115 23.12 3.24 3.33
CA LEU A 115 23.25 4.17 2.22
C LEU A 115 23.38 3.40 0.90
N TRP A 116 24.26 2.39 0.84
CA TRP A 116 24.42 1.55 -0.34
C TRP A 116 23.12 0.84 -0.71
N ARG A 117 22.44 0.25 0.26
CA ARG A 117 21.16 -0.42 0.02
C ARG A 117 20.09 0.52 -0.51
N ASP A 118 20.04 1.75 0.00
CA ASP A 118 19.06 2.75 -0.46
C ASP A 118 19.41 3.31 -1.83
N LEU A 119 20.71 3.46 -2.16
CA LEU A 119 21.17 3.81 -3.51
C LEU A 119 20.84 2.70 -4.51
N SER A 120 21.07 1.42 -4.16
CA SER A 120 20.70 0.29 -5.03
C SER A 120 19.20 0.23 -5.29
N LYS A 121 18.38 0.51 -4.26
CA LYS A 121 16.92 0.61 -4.43
C LYS A 121 16.53 1.79 -5.32
N ALA A 122 17.16 2.96 -5.14
CA ALA A 122 16.90 4.13 -5.98
C ALA A 122 17.28 3.89 -7.45
N ALA A 123 18.41 3.21 -7.69
CA ALA A 123 18.83 2.81 -9.03
C ALA A 123 17.80 1.86 -9.68
N GLY A 124 17.35 0.83 -8.96
CA GLY A 124 16.31 -0.09 -9.44
C GLY A 124 14.98 0.62 -9.76
N ILE A 125 14.58 1.60 -8.94
CA ILE A 125 13.39 2.43 -9.20
C ILE A 125 13.54 3.28 -10.47
N LEU A 126 14.75 3.73 -10.78
CA LEU A 126 15.05 4.54 -11.97
C LEU A 126 15.35 3.67 -13.22
N GLY A 127 15.20 2.36 -13.14
CA GLY A 127 15.42 1.44 -14.27
C GLY A 127 16.88 1.01 -14.48
N PHE A 128 17.78 1.36 -13.56
CA PHE A 128 19.16 0.87 -13.56
C PHE A 128 19.23 -0.41 -12.71
N SER A 129 19.21 -1.58 -13.35
CA SER A 129 19.50 -2.84 -12.65
C SER A 129 20.96 -2.86 -12.19
N ILE A 130 21.18 -2.79 -10.88
CA ILE A 130 22.47 -3.14 -10.29
C ILE A 130 22.39 -4.64 -10.00
N ASN A 131 22.89 -5.44 -10.94
CA ASN A 131 23.18 -6.85 -10.68
C ASN A 131 24.28 -6.91 -9.61
N HIS A 132 24.01 -7.60 -8.50
CA HIS A 132 25.05 -8.10 -7.60
C HIS A 132 25.46 -9.48 -8.06
#